data_AF-A0A4Q2VQD5-F1
#
_entry.id   AF-A0A4Q2VQD5-F1
#
_cell.length_a   1.000
_cell.length_b   1.000
_cell.length_c   1.000
_cell.angle_alpha   90.00
_cell.angle_beta   90.00
_cell.angle_gamma   90.00
#
_symmetry.space_group_name_H-M   'P 1'
#
loop_
_entity.id
_entity.type
_entity.pdbx_description
1 polymer ?
#
loop_
_entity_poly.entity_id
_entity_poly.type
_entity_poly.pdbx_seq_one_letter_code
_entity_poly.pdbx_strand_id
1 'polypeptide(L)'
;MASASKQPPKGILKKPKSIKERNADPREIAIEHAKIIQHRKDLEAEILDSLVILSEYPLAREPPHNASNPSPSDVADFKAHVRLFQPSDYDDLVIERNVNELCGYTLCSRPRRNTGPGGQWKISNGNIMKREDLEKWCSNQCARRALYVKVQLNETAAWERAGIPDIEIDLLDEDKSKETEVDRAAREFGQLKLEEQRQAARDEAALALERGEPDASQSKSKKMNITLKENDPKAPSTASDKPEVYDDEHLLVEGYRTKLNLEDKKKD
;
A
#
# COMPACT_ATOMS: atom_id res chain seq x y z
N MET A 1 10.41 74.50 -2.54
CA MET A 1 10.33 73.52 -1.42
C MET A 1 9.37 72.42 -1.79
N ALA A 2 9.86 71.29 -2.32
CA ALA A 2 9.13 70.02 -2.41
C ALA A 2 10.11 68.93 -2.90
N SER A 3 10.91 68.37 -1.98
CA SER A 3 11.74 67.19 -2.29
C SER A 3 10.88 65.94 -2.16
N ALA A 4 10.51 65.35 -3.30
CA ALA A 4 9.80 64.08 -3.35
C ALA A 4 10.78 62.92 -3.07
N SER A 5 10.63 62.31 -1.90
CA SER A 5 11.29 61.06 -1.50
C SER A 5 10.69 59.90 -2.29
N LYS A 6 11.48 59.26 -3.16
CA LYS A 6 11.12 58.00 -3.82
C LYS A 6 11.49 56.83 -2.90
N GLN A 7 10.50 56.12 -2.36
CA GLN A 7 10.73 54.83 -1.70
C GLN A 7 10.82 53.70 -2.74
N PRO A 8 11.77 52.75 -2.60
CA PRO A 8 11.89 51.63 -3.52
C PRO A 8 10.77 50.60 -3.32
N PRO A 9 10.37 49.87 -4.38
CA PRO A 9 9.28 48.89 -4.33
C PRO A 9 9.65 47.69 -3.45
N LYS A 10 8.73 47.28 -2.57
CA LYS A 10 8.88 46.07 -1.75
C LYS A 10 8.69 44.83 -2.63
N GLY A 11 9.74 44.03 -2.78
CA GLY A 11 9.69 42.76 -3.53
C GLY A 11 8.78 41.73 -2.87
N ILE A 12 7.97 41.04 -3.67
CA ILE A 12 7.00 40.00 -3.28
C ILE A 12 7.67 38.62 -3.08
N LEU A 13 8.96 38.48 -3.42
CA LEU A 13 9.70 37.25 -3.14
C LEU A 13 9.89 37.06 -1.64
N LYS A 14 9.21 36.04 -1.08
CA LYS A 14 9.61 35.41 0.17
C LYS A 14 11.11 35.10 0.08
N LYS A 15 11.88 35.68 1.00
CA LYS A 15 13.32 35.37 1.15
C LYS A 15 13.46 33.84 1.25
N PRO A 16 14.40 33.20 0.52
CA PRO A 16 14.62 31.78 0.68
C PRO A 16 14.92 31.50 2.15
N LYS A 17 14.18 30.55 2.73
CA LYS A 17 14.42 30.07 4.09
C LYS A 17 15.91 29.80 4.26
N SER A 18 16.48 30.33 5.34
CA SER A 18 17.92 30.28 5.57
C SER A 18 18.42 28.83 5.51
N ILE A 19 19.62 28.62 4.95
CA ILE A 19 20.28 27.32 4.80
C ILE A 19 20.41 26.56 6.15
N LYS A 20 20.22 27.23 7.29
CA LYS A 20 20.21 26.62 8.63
C LYS A 20 19.03 25.66 8.88
N GLU A 21 17.92 25.76 8.15
CA GLU A 21 16.83 24.77 8.23
C GLU A 21 17.16 23.45 7.51
N ARG A 22 18.26 23.38 6.73
CA ARG A 22 18.65 22.17 5.98
C ARG A 22 19.58 21.21 6.74
N ASN A 23 20.07 21.62 7.91
CA ASN A 23 20.98 20.81 8.72
C ASN A 23 20.26 20.41 10.02
N ALA A 24 19.16 19.66 9.92
CA ALA A 24 18.74 18.86 11.08
C ALA A 24 19.87 17.86 11.37
N ASP A 25 20.16 17.63 12.65
CA ASP A 25 21.27 16.75 13.02
C ASP A 25 21.02 15.36 12.42
N PRO A 26 21.98 14.75 11.69
CA PRO A 26 21.77 13.47 11.02
C PRO A 26 21.36 12.36 11.99
N ARG A 27 21.73 12.50 13.26
CA ARG A 27 21.30 11.63 14.37
C ARG A 27 19.81 11.76 14.66
N GLU A 28 19.26 12.97 14.67
CA GLU A 28 17.84 13.20 14.93
C GLU A 28 17.00 12.63 13.80
N ILE A 29 17.40 12.89 12.56
CA ILE A 29 16.78 12.30 11.36
C ILE A 29 16.79 10.77 11.45
N ALA A 30 17.94 10.17 11.79
CA ALA A 30 18.04 8.71 11.94
C ALA A 30 17.11 8.15 13.03
N ILE A 31 16.93 8.87 14.14
CA ILE A 31 16.01 8.48 15.21
C ILE A 31 14.55 8.57 14.73
N GLU A 32 14.18 9.60 13.96
CA GLU A 32 12.84 9.72 13.38
C GLU A 32 12.54 8.59 12.41
N HIS A 33 13.46 8.27 11.49
CA HIS A 33 13.31 7.11 10.60
C HIS A 33 13.21 5.80 11.38
N ALA A 34 14.01 5.63 12.44
CA ALA A 34 13.92 4.45 13.29
C ALA A 34 12.53 4.33 13.94
N LYS A 35 11.95 5.42 14.44
CA LYS A 35 10.60 5.42 15.01
C LYS A 35 9.52 5.04 14.00
N ILE A 36 9.61 5.57 12.78
CA ILE A 36 8.66 5.23 11.69
C ILE A 36 8.74 3.73 11.37
N ILE A 37 9.95 3.18 11.28
CA ILE A 37 10.16 1.75 11.02
C ILE A 37 9.62 0.91 12.17
N GLN A 38 9.82 1.31 13.43
CA GLN A 38 9.25 0.60 14.58
C GLN A 38 7.72 0.61 14.52
N HIS A 39 7.12 1.78 14.31
CA HIS A 39 5.66 1.90 14.17
C HIS A 39 5.11 1.01 13.04
N ARG A 40 5.81 0.91 11.90
CA ARG A 40 5.44 -0.04 10.84
C ARG A 40 5.37 -1.47 11.37
N LYS A 41 6.43 -1.90 12.04
CA LYS A 41 6.56 -3.26 12.56
C LYS A 41 5.51 -3.56 13.63
N ASP A 42 5.23 -2.59 14.49
CA ASP A 42 4.22 -2.72 15.53
C ASP A 42 2.83 -2.93 14.90
N LEU A 43 2.49 -2.19 13.84
CA LEU A 43 1.24 -2.40 13.10
C LEU A 43 1.20 -3.74 12.35
N GLU A 44 2.30 -4.16 11.72
CA GLU A 44 2.39 -5.48 11.08
C GLU A 44 2.19 -6.60 12.11
N ALA A 45 2.75 -6.46 13.31
CA ALA A 45 2.51 -7.41 14.40
C ALA A 45 1.04 -7.42 14.87
N GLU A 46 0.42 -6.24 15.01
CA GLU A 46 -1.00 -6.12 15.38
C GLU A 46 -1.94 -6.78 14.35
N ILE A 47 -1.63 -6.68 13.05
CA ILE A 47 -2.38 -7.36 11.98
C ILE A 47 -2.24 -8.88 12.12
N LEU A 48 -1.04 -9.39 12.35
CA LEU A 48 -0.80 -10.82 12.53
C LEU A 48 -1.52 -11.37 13.77
N ASP A 49 -1.46 -10.65 14.89
CA ASP A 49 -2.19 -11.02 16.11
C ASP A 49 -3.70 -11.06 15.85
N SER A 50 -4.22 -10.06 15.13
CA SER A 50 -5.62 -10.00 14.72
C SER A 50 -6.01 -11.18 13.81
N LEU A 51 -5.12 -11.59 12.90
CA LEU A 51 -5.33 -12.74 12.02
C LEU A 51 -5.45 -14.03 12.84
N VAL A 52 -4.52 -14.25 13.77
CA VAL A 52 -4.54 -15.42 14.67
C VAL A 52 -5.85 -15.47 15.46
N ILE A 53 -6.26 -14.35 16.07
CA ILE A 53 -7.52 -14.25 16.82
C ILE A 53 -8.71 -14.61 15.93
N LEU A 54 -8.84 -13.98 14.75
CA LEU A 54 -9.97 -14.19 13.84
C LEU A 54 -9.97 -15.59 13.17
N SER A 55 -8.84 -16.29 13.18
CA SER A 55 -8.74 -17.65 12.63
C SER A 55 -9.57 -18.67 13.44
N GLU A 56 -9.81 -18.41 14.72
CA GLU A 56 -10.51 -19.31 15.64
C GLU A 56 -12.02 -19.00 15.77
N TYR A 57 -12.44 -17.83 15.29
CA TYR A 57 -13.83 -17.37 15.36
C TYR A 57 -14.79 -18.30 14.59
N PRO A 58 -16.09 -18.29 14.92
CA PRO A 58 -16.74 -17.53 15.98
C PRO A 58 -16.60 -18.19 17.36
N LEU A 59 -16.65 -17.38 18.42
CA LEU A 59 -16.65 -17.86 19.81
C LEU A 59 -18.02 -18.45 20.17
N ALA A 60 -19.10 -17.78 19.75
CA ALA A 60 -20.47 -18.27 19.93
C ALA A 60 -20.85 -19.24 18.81
N ARG A 61 -20.64 -20.55 19.05
CA ARG A 61 -20.94 -21.61 18.06
C ARG A 61 -22.33 -22.22 18.21
N GLU A 62 -23.03 -21.93 19.29
CA GLU A 62 -24.32 -22.53 19.63
C GLU A 62 -25.51 -21.81 18.95
N PRO A 63 -26.62 -22.53 18.68
CA PRO A 63 -27.88 -21.90 18.24
C PRO A 63 -28.34 -20.86 19.28
N PRO A 64 -28.87 -19.69 18.88
CA PRO A 64 -29.43 -19.34 17.57
C PRO A 64 -28.45 -18.70 16.58
N HIS A 65 -27.16 -18.62 16.91
CA HIS A 65 -26.18 -17.91 16.09
C HIS A 65 -25.75 -18.75 14.88
N ASN A 66 -25.70 -18.11 13.71
CA ASN A 66 -25.26 -18.74 12.47
C ASN A 66 -24.57 -17.73 11.55
N ALA A 67 -24.09 -18.18 10.39
CA ALA A 67 -23.39 -17.32 9.43
C ALA A 67 -24.24 -16.17 8.83
N SER A 68 -25.54 -16.12 9.09
CA SER A 68 -26.45 -15.03 8.69
C SER A 68 -26.93 -14.21 9.88
N ASN A 69 -26.80 -14.73 11.09
CA ASN A 69 -27.16 -14.10 12.35
C ASN A 69 -26.03 -14.36 13.36
N PRO A 70 -24.85 -13.75 13.17
CA PRO A 70 -23.72 -13.89 14.08
C PRO A 70 -24.02 -13.25 15.44
N SER A 71 -23.22 -13.55 16.46
CA SER A 71 -23.36 -12.88 17.75
C SER A 71 -22.90 -11.41 17.65
N PRO A 72 -23.56 -10.46 18.33
CA PRO A 72 -23.20 -9.05 18.22
C PRO A 72 -21.79 -8.75 18.78
N SER A 73 -21.32 -9.55 19.75
CA SER A 73 -19.94 -9.47 20.26
C SER A 73 -18.96 -9.88 19.16
N ASP A 74 -19.15 -11.05 18.54
CA ASP A 74 -18.26 -11.54 17.48
C ASP A 74 -18.21 -10.55 16.29
N VAL A 75 -19.33 -9.90 15.98
CA VAL A 75 -19.40 -8.87 14.93
C VAL A 75 -18.60 -7.62 15.30
N ALA A 76 -18.75 -7.12 16.52
CA ALA A 76 -18.03 -5.93 16.98
C ALA A 76 -16.52 -6.19 16.98
N ASP A 77 -16.10 -7.33 17.51
CA ASP A 77 -14.69 -7.73 17.55
C ASP A 77 -14.14 -7.94 16.13
N PHE A 78 -14.91 -8.60 15.26
CA PHE A 78 -14.56 -8.76 13.85
C PHE A 78 -14.35 -7.42 13.14
N LYS A 79 -15.28 -6.47 13.29
CA LYS A 79 -15.18 -5.13 12.68
C LYS A 79 -13.95 -4.38 13.23
N ALA A 80 -13.67 -4.49 14.52
CA ALA A 80 -12.53 -3.84 15.17
C ALA A 80 -11.17 -4.36 14.66
N HIS A 81 -11.05 -5.65 14.39
CA HIS A 81 -9.81 -6.26 13.89
C HIS A 81 -9.63 -6.04 12.37
N VAL A 82 -10.70 -6.24 11.59
CA VAL A 82 -10.61 -6.16 10.11
C VAL A 82 -10.38 -4.74 9.60
N ARG A 83 -10.64 -3.69 10.40
CA ARG A 83 -10.33 -2.30 10.01
C ARG A 83 -8.86 -2.08 9.60
N LEU A 84 -7.94 -2.88 10.15
CA LEU A 84 -6.51 -2.77 9.87
C LEU A 84 -6.09 -3.55 8.63
N PHE A 85 -6.97 -4.36 8.06
CA PHE A 85 -6.60 -5.32 7.02
C PHE A 85 -6.54 -4.65 5.64
N GLN A 86 -5.68 -5.21 4.79
CA GLN A 86 -5.76 -5.08 3.34
C GLN A 86 -6.58 -6.24 2.76
N PRO A 87 -7.04 -6.13 1.50
CA PRO A 87 -7.66 -7.26 0.80
C PRO A 87 -6.78 -8.52 0.76
N SER A 88 -5.45 -8.38 0.75
CA SER A 88 -4.49 -9.48 0.85
C SER A 88 -4.52 -10.15 2.22
N ASP A 89 -4.48 -9.37 3.30
CA ASP A 89 -4.52 -9.91 4.67
C ASP A 89 -5.82 -10.67 4.94
N TYR A 90 -6.92 -10.23 4.31
CA TYR A 90 -8.20 -10.94 4.34
C TYR A 90 -8.16 -12.28 3.59
N ASP A 91 -7.43 -12.37 2.47
CA ASP A 91 -7.19 -13.65 1.79
C ASP A 91 -6.36 -14.59 2.67
N ASP A 92 -5.34 -14.08 3.36
CA ASP A 92 -4.53 -14.84 4.29
C ASP A 92 -5.37 -15.35 5.47
N LEU A 93 -6.26 -14.51 6.02
CA LEU A 93 -7.23 -14.95 7.02
C LEU A 93 -8.12 -16.10 6.53
N VAL A 94 -8.59 -16.04 5.28
CA VAL A 94 -9.38 -17.13 4.68
C VAL A 94 -8.53 -18.41 4.59
N ILE A 95 -7.24 -18.30 4.27
CA ILE A 95 -6.32 -19.43 4.19
C ILE A 95 -6.11 -20.04 5.58
N GLU A 96 -5.77 -19.24 6.59
CA GLU A 96 -5.54 -19.73 7.97
C GLU A 96 -6.78 -20.43 8.54
N ARG A 97 -7.97 -19.88 8.27
CA ARG A 97 -9.23 -20.54 8.67
C ARG A 97 -9.44 -21.88 7.98
N ASN A 98 -9.07 -22.00 6.71
CA ASN A 98 -9.17 -23.26 5.99
C ASN A 98 -8.19 -24.31 6.52
N VAL A 99 -7.01 -23.89 7.01
CA VAL A 99 -6.06 -24.77 7.71
C VAL A 99 -6.69 -25.34 8.98
N ASN A 100 -7.50 -24.54 9.68
CA ASN A 100 -8.30 -24.96 10.84
C ASN A 100 -9.56 -25.77 10.45
N GLU A 101 -9.71 -26.18 9.18
CA GLU A 101 -10.89 -26.86 8.61
C GLU A 101 -12.22 -26.08 8.72
N LEU A 102 -12.16 -24.79 9.06
CA LEU A 102 -13.31 -23.90 9.16
C LEU A 102 -13.62 -23.23 7.83
N CYS A 103 -14.88 -22.84 7.65
CA CYS A 103 -15.28 -22.01 6.52
C CYS A 103 -14.51 -20.67 6.54
N GLY A 104 -14.04 -20.24 5.36
CA GLY A 104 -13.29 -18.99 5.21
C GLY A 104 -14.03 -17.73 5.66
N TYR A 105 -15.37 -17.76 5.73
CA TYR A 105 -16.14 -16.68 6.34
C TYR A 105 -15.97 -16.73 7.87
N THR A 106 -15.35 -15.71 8.45
CA THR A 106 -14.95 -15.60 9.86
C THR A 106 -16.07 -15.88 10.85
N LEU A 107 -17.26 -15.36 10.58
CA LEU A 107 -18.42 -15.48 11.45
C LEU A 107 -19.18 -16.80 11.26
N CYS A 108 -18.67 -17.72 10.44
CA CYS A 108 -19.25 -19.04 10.23
C CYS A 108 -18.54 -20.11 11.07
N SER A 109 -19.29 -20.77 11.95
CA SER A 109 -18.81 -21.92 12.74
C SER A 109 -18.74 -23.24 11.96
N ARG A 110 -19.26 -23.27 10.72
CA ARG A 110 -19.33 -24.52 9.95
C ARG A 110 -17.96 -24.86 9.35
N PRO A 111 -17.65 -26.17 9.21
CA PRO A 111 -16.44 -26.59 8.51
C PRO A 111 -16.51 -26.21 7.02
N ARG A 112 -15.34 -26.12 6.41
CA ARG A 112 -15.21 -25.90 4.96
C ARG A 112 -15.74 -27.10 4.19
N ARG A 113 -16.17 -26.91 2.93
CA ARG A 113 -16.61 -28.03 2.09
C ARG A 113 -15.43 -28.91 1.73
N ASN A 114 -15.54 -30.22 1.96
CA ASN A 114 -14.64 -31.19 1.37
C ASN A 114 -15.27 -31.72 0.08
N THR A 115 -14.64 -31.46 -1.08
CA THR A 115 -15.20 -31.89 -2.37
C THR A 115 -14.86 -33.34 -2.74
N GLY A 116 -14.16 -34.06 -1.86
CA GLY A 116 -13.73 -35.44 -2.06
C GLY A 116 -12.47 -35.54 -2.96
N PRO A 117 -12.00 -36.77 -3.22
CA PRO A 117 -10.84 -36.99 -4.08
C PRO A 117 -11.13 -36.57 -5.54
N GLY A 118 -10.14 -35.94 -6.21
CA GLY A 118 -10.19 -35.64 -7.64
C GLY A 118 -9.07 -34.70 -8.11
N GLY A 119 -9.19 -34.16 -9.34
CA GLY A 119 -8.23 -33.20 -9.93
C GLY A 119 -8.53 -31.71 -9.64
N GLN A 120 -7.63 -30.80 -10.00
CA GLN A 120 -7.69 -29.36 -9.64
C GLN A 120 -9.00 -28.63 -10.00
N TRP A 121 -9.80 -29.13 -10.94
CA TRP A 121 -11.01 -28.50 -11.44
C TRP A 121 -12.27 -29.31 -11.07
N LYS A 122 -13.35 -28.60 -10.72
CA LYS A 122 -14.66 -29.20 -10.41
C LYS A 122 -15.78 -28.44 -11.11
N ILE A 123 -16.74 -29.19 -11.65
CA ILE A 123 -17.96 -28.62 -12.23
C ILE A 123 -18.99 -28.47 -11.11
N SER A 124 -19.50 -27.27 -10.92
CA SER A 124 -20.56 -26.97 -9.95
C SER A 124 -21.56 -26.02 -10.59
N ASN A 125 -22.84 -26.39 -10.60
CA ASN A 125 -23.94 -25.63 -11.21
C ASN A 125 -23.66 -25.20 -12.67
N GLY A 126 -23.03 -26.07 -13.47
CA GLY A 126 -22.71 -25.80 -14.88
C GLY A 126 -21.45 -24.95 -15.11
N ASN A 127 -20.79 -24.46 -14.07
CA ASN A 127 -19.54 -23.71 -14.17
C ASN A 127 -18.34 -24.55 -13.77
N ILE A 128 -17.24 -24.43 -14.52
CA ILE A 128 -15.94 -25.03 -14.20
C ILE A 128 -15.21 -24.08 -13.24
N MET A 129 -15.02 -24.51 -12.00
CA MET A 129 -14.30 -23.74 -10.98
C MET A 129 -13.10 -24.54 -10.47
N LYS A 130 -12.08 -23.84 -9.97
CA LYS A 130 -10.99 -24.51 -9.26
C LYS A 130 -11.55 -25.12 -7.98
N ARG A 131 -11.05 -26.30 -7.61
CA ARG A 131 -11.41 -26.97 -6.36
C ARG A 131 -11.15 -26.05 -5.17
N GLU A 132 -9.97 -25.43 -5.14
CA GLU A 132 -9.54 -24.54 -4.06
C GLU A 132 -10.57 -23.44 -3.78
N ASP A 133 -11.12 -22.83 -4.83
CA ASP A 133 -12.11 -21.74 -4.68
C ASP A 133 -13.45 -22.22 -4.13
N LEU A 134 -13.80 -23.49 -4.36
CA LEU A 134 -15.03 -24.10 -3.86
C LEU A 134 -14.88 -24.59 -2.41
N GLU A 135 -13.71 -25.11 -2.07
CA GLU A 135 -13.42 -25.69 -0.76
C GLU A 135 -13.15 -24.65 0.32
N LYS A 136 -12.85 -23.39 -0.05
CA LYS A 136 -12.73 -22.26 0.90
C LYS A 136 -14.00 -22.00 1.71
N TRP A 137 -15.16 -22.47 1.26
CA TRP A 137 -16.46 -22.06 1.79
C TRP A 137 -17.37 -23.23 2.14
N CYS A 138 -18.19 -23.09 3.19
CA CYS A 138 -19.25 -24.06 3.49
C CYS A 138 -20.47 -23.90 2.55
N SER A 139 -20.63 -22.73 1.93
CA SER A 139 -21.75 -22.40 1.04
C SER A 139 -21.45 -21.21 0.14
N ASN A 140 -22.16 -21.12 -1.00
CA ASN A 140 -22.07 -19.97 -1.91
C ASN A 140 -22.52 -18.66 -1.24
N GLN A 141 -23.40 -18.72 -0.24
CA GLN A 141 -23.81 -17.55 0.53
C GLN A 141 -22.66 -17.04 1.40
N CYS A 142 -21.93 -17.93 2.09
CA CYS A 142 -20.75 -17.53 2.86
C CYS A 142 -19.65 -16.94 1.98
N ALA A 143 -19.45 -17.49 0.76
CA ALA A 143 -18.54 -16.90 -0.21
C ALA A 143 -18.94 -15.46 -0.57
N ARG A 144 -20.24 -15.20 -0.79
CA ARG A 144 -20.74 -13.84 -1.07
C ARG A 144 -20.57 -12.90 0.12
N ARG A 145 -20.84 -13.35 1.35
CA ARG A 145 -20.67 -12.54 2.57
C ARG A 145 -19.21 -12.17 2.79
N ALA A 146 -18.30 -13.12 2.62
CA ALA A 146 -16.86 -12.87 2.74
C ALA A 146 -16.35 -11.92 1.65
N LEU A 147 -16.80 -12.11 0.41
CA LEU A 147 -16.43 -11.22 -0.69
C LEU A 147 -16.98 -9.81 -0.50
N TYR A 148 -18.18 -9.67 0.08
CA TYR A 148 -18.75 -8.36 0.43
C TYR A 148 -17.87 -7.60 1.42
N VAL A 149 -17.34 -8.27 2.44
CA VAL A 149 -16.36 -7.65 3.36
C VAL A 149 -15.09 -7.28 2.61
N LYS A 150 -14.51 -8.21 1.84
CA LYS A 150 -13.24 -7.99 1.14
C LYS A 150 -13.24 -6.74 0.25
N VAL A 151 -14.32 -6.50 -0.48
CA VAL A 151 -14.46 -5.36 -1.41
C VAL A 151 -14.54 -4.01 -0.68
N GLN A 152 -14.90 -4.01 0.61
CA GLN A 152 -14.94 -2.80 1.43
C GLN A 152 -13.58 -2.43 2.03
N LEU A 153 -12.60 -3.34 1.97
CA LEU A 153 -11.26 -3.10 2.51
C LEU A 153 -10.44 -2.21 1.58
N ASN A 154 -9.65 -1.32 2.18
CA ASN A 154 -8.79 -0.43 1.43
C ASN A 154 -7.45 -1.12 1.08
N GLU A 155 -6.99 -0.92 -0.14
CA GLU A 155 -5.70 -1.42 -0.64
C GLU A 155 -4.50 -0.69 -0.03
N THR A 156 -4.68 0.53 0.50
CA THR A 156 -3.59 1.27 1.16
C THR A 156 -3.12 0.55 2.41
N ALA A 157 -1.83 0.62 2.71
CA ALA A 157 -1.27 -0.09 3.86
C ALA A 157 -1.71 0.55 5.19
N ALA A 158 -1.85 -0.27 6.23
CA ALA A 158 -2.40 0.16 7.53
C ALA A 158 -1.68 1.38 8.13
N TRP A 159 -0.36 1.45 7.97
CA TRP A 159 0.49 2.54 8.46
C TRP A 159 0.22 3.92 7.81
N GLU A 160 -0.34 3.97 6.61
CA GLU A 160 -0.72 5.20 5.89
C GLU A 160 -2.10 5.68 6.34
N ARG A 161 -2.86 4.80 7.00
CA ARG A 161 -4.21 5.06 7.53
C ARG A 161 -4.20 5.52 8.98
N ALA A 162 -3.05 5.52 9.65
CA ALA A 162 -2.91 5.97 11.03
C ALA A 162 -3.32 7.46 11.16
N GLY A 163 -4.58 7.71 11.55
CA GLY A 163 -5.15 9.05 11.74
C GLY A 163 -6.36 9.40 10.86
N ILE A 164 -6.78 8.55 9.93
CA ILE A 164 -8.01 8.75 9.13
C ILE A 164 -9.18 8.05 9.85
N PRO A 165 -10.34 8.72 10.05
CA PRO A 165 -11.48 8.13 10.73
C PRO A 165 -12.11 6.95 9.97
N ASP A 166 -12.77 6.09 10.77
CA ASP A 166 -13.22 4.70 10.56
C ASP A 166 -13.55 4.25 9.13
N ILE A 167 -12.96 3.11 8.75
CA ILE A 167 -13.52 2.24 7.71
C ILE A 167 -14.70 1.51 8.36
N GLU A 168 -15.91 1.98 8.08
CA GLU A 168 -17.12 1.29 8.51
C GLU A 168 -17.34 0.06 7.62
N ILE A 169 -17.24 -1.13 8.21
CA ILE A 169 -17.42 -2.41 7.52
C ILE A 169 -18.86 -2.87 7.72
N ASP A 170 -19.60 -2.96 6.62
CA ASP A 170 -20.94 -3.53 6.59
C ASP A 170 -20.90 -5.05 6.39
N LEU A 171 -21.77 -5.78 7.07
CA LEU A 171 -21.98 -7.20 6.81
C LEU A 171 -23.20 -7.41 5.89
N LEU A 172 -23.10 -8.41 5.03
CA LEU A 172 -24.18 -8.78 4.12
C LEU A 172 -25.24 -9.59 4.90
N ASP A 173 -26.48 -9.11 4.86
CA ASP A 173 -27.67 -9.59 5.58
C ASP A 173 -27.81 -9.12 7.04
N GLU A 174 -27.15 -8.03 7.48
CA GLU A 174 -27.62 -7.37 8.71
C GLU A 174 -29.05 -6.86 8.49
N ASP A 175 -29.94 -7.14 9.45
CA ASP A 175 -31.30 -6.64 9.47
C ASP A 175 -31.29 -5.10 9.46
N LYS A 176 -31.33 -4.49 8.26
CA LYS A 176 -31.45 -3.03 8.05
C LYS A 176 -32.71 -2.42 8.67
N SER A 177 -33.58 -3.26 9.24
CA SER A 177 -34.74 -2.85 10.03
C SER A 177 -34.35 -2.31 11.41
N LYS A 178 -33.12 -2.57 11.89
CA LYS A 178 -32.57 -1.99 13.13
C LYS A 178 -31.67 -0.77 12.90
N GLU A 179 -31.38 -0.40 11.66
CA GLU A 179 -30.63 0.83 11.35
C GLU A 179 -31.41 2.03 11.88
N THR A 180 -30.74 2.86 12.68
CA THR A 180 -31.30 4.13 13.13
C THR A 180 -31.36 5.11 11.97
N GLU A 181 -32.23 6.12 12.03
CA GLU A 181 -32.30 7.16 10.99
C GLU A 181 -30.96 7.90 10.82
N VAL A 182 -30.15 7.95 11.88
CA VAL A 182 -28.81 8.53 11.89
C VAL A 182 -27.83 7.71 11.05
N ASP A 183 -27.86 6.38 11.16
CA ASP A 183 -26.99 5.48 10.37
C ASP A 183 -27.33 5.57 8.88
N ARG A 184 -28.62 5.67 8.53
CA ARG A 184 -29.04 5.87 7.14
C ARG A 184 -28.55 7.22 6.59
N ALA A 185 -28.70 8.30 7.36
CA ALA A 185 -28.23 9.61 6.95
C ALA A 185 -26.70 9.67 6.80
N ALA A 186 -25.94 8.99 7.67
CA ALA A 186 -24.48 8.91 7.58
C ALA A 186 -24.03 8.18 6.30
N ARG A 187 -24.71 7.08 5.93
CA ARG A 187 -24.42 6.34 4.70
C ARG A 187 -24.76 7.13 3.44
N GLU A 188 -25.90 7.82 3.42
CA GLU A 188 -26.28 8.71 2.32
C GLU A 188 -25.26 9.85 2.16
N PHE A 189 -24.82 10.45 3.27
CA PHE A 189 -23.80 11.48 3.26
C PHE A 189 -22.45 10.95 2.74
N GLY A 190 -22.06 9.74 3.14
CA GLY A 190 -20.86 9.07 2.63
C GLY A 190 -20.91 8.83 1.12
N GLN A 191 -22.06 8.40 0.59
CA GLN A 191 -22.26 8.22 -0.86
C GLN A 191 -22.18 9.55 -1.63
N LEU A 192 -22.84 10.59 -1.13
CA LEU A 192 -22.79 11.93 -1.73
C LEU A 192 -21.37 12.48 -1.81
N LYS A 193 -20.58 12.31 -0.73
CA LYS A 193 -19.18 12.74 -0.69
C LYS A 193 -18.30 11.99 -1.69
N LEU A 194 -18.55 10.69 -1.88
CA LEU A 194 -17.83 9.89 -2.88
C LEU A 194 -18.19 10.32 -4.31
N GLU A 195 -19.46 10.63 -4.56
CA GLU A 195 -19.90 11.19 -5.85
C GLU A 195 -19.28 12.56 -6.12
N GLU A 196 -19.20 13.42 -5.10
CA GLU A 196 -18.53 14.73 -5.19
C GLU A 196 -17.04 14.57 -5.53
N GLN A 197 -16.32 13.65 -4.87
CA GLN A 197 -14.92 13.38 -5.21
C GLN A 197 -14.76 12.86 -6.64
N ARG A 198 -15.67 11.99 -7.11
CA ARG A 198 -15.66 11.50 -8.50
C ARG A 198 -15.96 12.60 -9.51
N GLN A 199 -16.85 13.53 -9.17
CA GLN A 199 -17.13 14.71 -10.00
C GLN A 199 -15.92 15.63 -10.04
N ALA A 200 -15.31 15.94 -8.90
CA ALA A 200 -14.10 16.76 -8.83
C ALA A 200 -12.95 16.15 -9.65
N ALA A 201 -12.74 14.84 -9.59
CA ALA A 201 -11.74 14.16 -10.42
C ALA A 201 -12.05 14.24 -11.93
N ARG A 202 -13.33 14.21 -12.32
CA ARG A 202 -13.75 14.38 -13.73
C ARG A 202 -13.56 15.82 -14.20
N ASP A 203 -13.88 16.80 -13.36
CA ASP A 203 -13.73 18.22 -13.66
C ASP A 203 -12.25 18.59 -13.75
N GLU A 204 -11.41 18.06 -12.87
CA GLU A 204 -9.96 18.20 -12.94
C GLU A 204 -9.40 17.61 -14.24
N ALA A 205 -9.85 16.40 -14.62
CA ALA A 205 -9.47 15.77 -15.89
C ALA A 205 -9.92 16.59 -17.11
N ALA A 206 -11.11 17.20 -17.07
CA ALA A 206 -11.60 18.07 -18.15
C ALA A 206 -10.76 19.35 -18.27
N LEU A 207 -10.41 19.99 -17.15
CA LEU A 207 -9.56 21.18 -17.12
C LEU A 207 -8.12 20.90 -17.58
N ALA A 208 -7.59 19.70 -17.32
CA ALA A 208 -6.29 19.27 -17.82
C ALA A 208 -6.30 19.13 -19.36
N LEU A 209 -7.39 18.59 -19.92
CA LEU A 209 -7.59 18.46 -21.36
C LEU A 209 -7.68 19.82 -22.05
N GLU A 210 -8.38 20.80 -21.46
CA GLU A 210 -8.44 22.17 -21.97
C GLU A 210 -7.08 22.88 -21.93
N ARG A 211 -6.23 22.55 -20.95
CA ARG A 211 -4.85 23.08 -20.85
C ARG A 211 -3.85 22.41 -21.80
N GLY A 212 -4.28 21.39 -22.56
CA GLY A 212 -3.42 20.67 -23.50
C GLY A 212 -2.37 19.80 -22.83
N GLU A 213 -2.59 19.41 -21.56
CA GLU A 213 -1.73 18.42 -20.91
C GLU A 213 -1.94 17.05 -21.57
N PRO A 214 -0.86 16.30 -21.84
CA PRO A 214 -0.99 14.98 -22.42
C PRO A 214 -1.67 14.06 -21.41
N ASP A 215 -2.83 13.53 -21.80
CA ASP A 215 -3.56 12.55 -21.00
C ASP A 215 -2.63 11.39 -20.61
N ALA A 216 -2.55 11.09 -19.31
CA ALA A 216 -1.74 9.99 -18.78
C ALA A 216 -2.11 8.65 -19.46
N SER A 217 -3.34 8.53 -19.99
CA SER A 217 -3.80 7.40 -20.79
C SER A 217 -3.15 7.34 -22.19
N GLN A 218 -2.86 8.48 -22.82
CA GLN A 218 -2.23 8.56 -24.15
C GLN A 218 -0.71 8.32 -24.10
N SER A 219 -0.07 8.61 -22.97
CA SER A 219 1.37 8.30 -22.77
C SER A 219 1.70 6.81 -22.88
N LYS A 220 0.73 5.91 -22.62
CA LYS A 220 0.88 4.46 -22.75
C LYS A 220 0.91 3.96 -24.21
N SER A 221 0.53 4.80 -25.18
CA SER A 221 0.49 4.41 -26.60
C SER A 221 1.82 4.63 -27.33
N LYS A 222 2.78 5.34 -26.73
CA LYS A 222 4.13 5.51 -27.30
C LYS A 222 5.14 4.55 -26.65
N LYS A 223 4.89 3.25 -26.80
CA LYS A 223 5.88 2.22 -26.43
C LYS A 223 6.98 2.19 -27.49
N MET A 224 8.09 2.86 -27.22
CA MET A 224 9.30 2.65 -28.00
C MET A 224 9.87 1.25 -27.72
N ASN A 225 10.08 0.45 -28.76
CA ASN A 225 10.71 -0.86 -28.68
C ASN A 225 12.18 -0.68 -28.33
N ILE A 226 12.54 -0.91 -27.07
CA ILE A 226 13.92 -0.93 -26.60
C ILE A 226 14.38 -2.39 -26.59
N THR A 227 15.15 -2.80 -27.59
CA THR A 227 15.82 -4.11 -27.60
C THR A 227 17.10 -4.00 -26.79
N LEU A 228 17.07 -4.44 -25.52
CA LEU A 228 18.29 -4.64 -24.74
C LEU A 228 19.01 -5.87 -25.28
N LYS A 229 20.17 -5.65 -25.90
CA LYS A 229 21.12 -6.72 -26.20
C LYS A 229 22.16 -6.72 -25.08
N GLU A 230 22.13 -7.77 -24.26
CA GLU A 230 23.12 -8.00 -23.21
C GLU A 230 24.50 -8.10 -23.85
N ASN A 231 25.45 -7.33 -23.31
CA ASN A 231 26.82 -7.32 -23.77
C ASN A 231 27.63 -8.18 -22.80
N ASP A 232 28.09 -9.34 -23.25
CA ASP A 232 28.89 -10.25 -22.41
C ASP A 232 30.20 -9.55 -22.00
N PRO A 233 30.43 -9.29 -20.70
CA PRO A 233 31.67 -8.68 -20.27
C PRO A 233 32.82 -9.67 -20.48
N LYS A 234 33.70 -9.37 -21.43
CA LYS A 234 35.00 -10.05 -21.55
C LYS A 234 35.80 -9.75 -20.28
N ALA A 235 36.00 -10.76 -19.45
CA ALA A 235 36.83 -10.65 -18.26
C ALA A 235 38.20 -10.06 -18.66
N PRO A 236 38.73 -9.06 -17.92
CA PRO A 236 40.07 -8.57 -18.18
C PRO A 236 41.05 -9.74 -18.02
N SER A 237 41.78 -10.02 -19.09
CA SER A 237 42.82 -11.06 -19.09
C SER A 237 43.82 -10.74 -17.98
N THR A 238 44.15 -11.75 -17.18
CA THR A 238 45.24 -11.73 -16.22
C THR A 238 46.48 -11.09 -16.84
N ALA A 239 46.96 -10.03 -16.19
CA ALA A 239 48.07 -9.20 -16.63
C ALA A 239 49.27 -10.04 -17.09
N SER A 240 49.75 -9.78 -18.30
CA SER A 240 51.15 -9.99 -18.64
C SER A 240 51.93 -8.79 -18.11
N ASP A 241 52.92 -9.06 -17.26
CA ASP A 241 53.94 -8.11 -16.83
C ASP A 241 54.61 -7.45 -18.04
N LYS A 242 54.24 -6.19 -18.30
CA LYS A 242 55.09 -5.21 -18.98
C LYS A 242 54.93 -3.86 -18.28
N PRO A 243 56.03 -3.13 -18.02
CA PRO A 243 55.95 -1.81 -17.42
C PRO A 243 55.50 -0.83 -18.49
N GLU A 244 54.20 -0.53 -18.53
CA GLU A 244 53.71 0.61 -19.30
C GLU A 244 53.97 1.88 -18.49
N VAL A 245 54.80 2.73 -19.09
CA VAL A 245 55.01 4.12 -18.71
C VAL A 245 53.63 4.78 -18.64
N TYR A 246 53.19 5.17 -17.45
CA TYR A 246 51.95 5.91 -17.27
C TYR A 246 52.10 7.26 -17.96
N ASP A 247 51.29 7.52 -18.98
CA ASP A 247 51.12 8.85 -19.53
C ASP A 247 50.40 9.72 -18.48
N ASP A 248 50.98 10.88 -18.17
CA ASP A 248 50.54 11.87 -17.17
C ASP A 248 49.22 12.58 -17.54
N GLU A 249 48.36 11.94 -18.34
CA GLU A 249 47.14 12.53 -18.90
C GLU A 249 46.10 12.88 -17.83
N HIS A 250 46.08 12.11 -16.72
CA HIS A 250 45.21 12.37 -15.58
C HIS A 250 45.62 13.60 -14.73
N LEU A 251 46.80 14.19 -14.98
CA LEU A 251 47.29 15.40 -14.30
C LEU A 251 46.99 16.69 -15.09
N LEU A 252 46.32 16.59 -16.25
CA LEU A 252 45.90 17.74 -17.05
C LEU A 252 44.42 18.06 -16.82
N VAL A 253 44.15 19.25 -16.26
CA VAL A 253 42.79 19.83 -16.20
C VAL A 253 42.83 21.17 -16.92
N GLU A 254 42.00 21.32 -17.96
CA GLU A 254 41.86 22.54 -18.78
C GLU A 254 43.19 23.11 -19.32
N GLY A 255 44.12 22.24 -19.71
CA GLY A 255 45.41 22.63 -20.30
C GLY A 255 46.48 23.06 -19.28
N TYR A 256 46.20 22.95 -17.97
CA TYR A 256 47.18 23.19 -16.92
C TYR A 256 47.57 21.89 -16.22
N ARG A 257 48.88 21.60 -16.17
CA ARG A 257 49.41 20.44 -15.43
C ARG A 257 49.86 20.84 -14.03
N THR A 258 49.34 20.20 -13.00
CA THR A 258 49.71 20.49 -11.61
C THR A 258 51.04 19.83 -11.25
N LYS A 259 52.06 20.64 -10.92
CA LYS A 259 53.31 20.13 -10.34
C LYS A 259 53.18 20.09 -8.82
N LEU A 260 52.94 18.91 -8.25
CA LEU A 260 52.98 18.71 -6.80
C LEU A 260 54.43 18.38 -6.39
N ASN A 261 55.14 19.36 -5.81
CA ASN A 261 56.41 19.10 -5.14
C ASN A 261 56.13 18.42 -3.80
N LEU A 262 56.28 17.09 -3.74
CA LEU A 262 56.32 16.35 -2.49
C LEU A 262 57.75 16.42 -1.95
N GLU A 263 57.98 17.29 -0.95
CA GLU A 263 59.21 17.29 -0.18
C GLU A 263 59.19 16.09 0.78
N ASP A 264 60.02 15.08 0.50
CA ASP A 264 60.26 13.96 1.41
C ASP A 264 60.96 14.45 2.68
N LYS A 265 60.19 14.75 3.72
CA LYS A 265 60.68 14.76 5.09
C LYS A 265 60.65 13.34 5.64
N LYS A 266 61.83 12.70 5.69
CA LYS A 266 62.12 11.79 6.80
C LYS A 266 63.57 11.96 7.26
N LYS A 267 63.66 12.55 8.46
CA LYS A 267 64.82 12.56 9.34
C LYS A 267 64.93 11.21 10.06
N ASP A 268 66.19 10.91 10.36
CA ASP A 268 66.75 9.91 11.29
C ASP A 268 66.85 8.47 10.79
#